data_AF-A0A9Q0VDW3-F1
#
_entry.id   AF-A0A9Q0VDW3-F1
#
_cell.length_a   1.000
_cell.length_b   1.000
_cell.length_c   1.000
_cell.angle_alpha   90.00
_cell.angle_beta   90.00
_cell.angle_gamma   90.00
#
_symmetry.space_group_name_H-M   'P 1'
#
loop_
_entity.id
_entity.type
_entity.pdbx_description
1 polymer ?
#
loop_
_entity_poly.entity_id
_entity_poly.type
_entity_poly.pdbx_seq_one_letter_code
_entity_poly.pdbx_strand_id
1 'polypeptide(L)'
;MEEGNARGSKFKRVCVFCGSNFGNRQVFSDAAIELGDELVKRKIDLVYGGGSVGLMGLISQKVHEGGCHVLGVIPKALMPLEISGQTVGEV
;
A
#
# COMPACT_ATOMS: atom_id res chain seq x y z
N MET A 1 22.85 17.28 -23.63
CA MET A 1 22.68 15.88 -23.17
C MET A 1 21.19 15.71 -22.95
N GLU A 2 20.55 14.85 -23.74
CA GLU A 2 19.10 14.66 -23.77
C GLU A 2 18.56 14.18 -22.42
N GLU A 3 17.76 15.01 -21.76
CA GLU A 3 16.86 14.55 -20.69
C GLU A 3 15.71 13.77 -21.35
N GLY A 4 15.87 12.45 -21.38
CA GLY A 4 14.80 11.55 -21.75
C GLY A 4 13.60 11.79 -20.84
N ASN A 5 12.49 12.25 -21.43
CA ASN A 5 11.20 12.39 -20.78
C ASN A 5 10.77 11.04 -20.19
N ALA A 6 11.16 10.78 -18.94
CA ALA A 6 10.58 9.73 -18.12
C ALA A 6 9.13 10.13 -17.89
N ARG A 7 8.25 9.72 -18.82
CA ARG A 7 6.80 9.86 -18.66
C ARG A 7 6.44 9.12 -17.39
N GLY A 8 6.40 9.85 -16.27
CA GLY A 8 5.90 9.35 -15.01
C GLY A 8 4.53 8.72 -15.24
N SER A 9 4.18 7.72 -14.44
CA SER A 9 2.89 7.05 -14.55
C SER A 9 1.75 8.07 -14.72
N LYS A 10 0.86 7.81 -15.69
CA LYS A 10 -0.36 8.61 -15.89
C LYS A 10 -1.17 8.68 -14.59
N PHE A 11 -1.11 7.62 -13.80
CA PHE A 11 -1.75 7.52 -12.50
C PHE A 11 -0.75 7.91 -11.41
N LYS A 12 -1.15 8.86 -10.55
CA LYS A 12 -0.36 9.27 -9.40
C LYS A 12 -0.66 8.45 -8.14
N ARG A 13 -1.84 7.86 -8.08
CA ARG A 13 -2.34 7.18 -6.89
C ARG A 13 -3.31 6.06 -7.27
N VAL A 14 -3.25 4.95 -6.54
CA VAL A 14 -4.13 3.79 -6.72
C VAL A 14 -4.77 3.41 -5.39
N CYS A 15 -6.08 3.22 -5.39
CA CYS A 15 -6.79 2.65 -4.26
C CYS A 15 -6.78 1.12 -4.37
N VAL A 16 -6.30 0.43 -3.34
CA VAL A 16 -6.23 -1.04 -3.31
C VAL A 16 -7.18 -1.57 -2.25
N PHE A 17 -8.09 -2.44 -2.69
CA PHE A 17 -8.91 -3.26 -1.81
C PHE A 17 -8.24 -4.62 -1.62
N CYS A 18 -7.82 -4.90 -0.39
CA CYS A 18 -7.21 -6.18 0.00
C CYS A 18 -7.66 -6.55 1.42
N GLY A 19 -7.48 -7.81 1.82
CA GLY A 19 -7.92 -8.28 3.13
C GLY A 19 -7.06 -7.77 4.28
N SER A 20 -7.68 -7.54 5.44
CA SER A 20 -6.98 -7.25 6.70
C SER A 20 -6.32 -8.50 7.34
N ASN A 21 -6.48 -9.67 6.71
CA ASN A 21 -5.82 -10.91 7.10
C ASN A 21 -4.99 -11.46 5.92
N PHE A 22 -3.93 -12.22 6.21
CA PHE A 22 -3.03 -12.81 5.20
C PHE A 22 -3.72 -13.86 4.31
N GLY A 23 -4.85 -14.39 4.78
CA GLY A 23 -5.50 -15.55 4.17
C GLY A 23 -4.74 -16.85 4.46
N ASN A 24 -5.17 -17.94 3.82
CA ASN A 24 -4.68 -19.29 4.13
C ASN A 24 -3.59 -19.79 3.17
N ARG A 25 -3.13 -18.95 2.24
CA ARG A 25 -2.14 -19.33 1.22
C ARG A 25 -1.13 -18.21 1.02
N GLN A 26 0.14 -18.57 0.97
CA GLN A 26 1.27 -17.65 0.80
C GLN A 26 1.16 -16.77 -0.45
N VAL A 27 0.56 -17.30 -1.53
CA VAL A 27 0.35 -16.59 -2.80
C VAL A 27 -0.38 -15.24 -2.65
N PHE A 28 -1.21 -15.06 -1.62
CA PHE A 28 -1.88 -13.79 -1.38
C PHE A 28 -0.92 -12.73 -0.85
N SER A 29 -0.05 -13.11 0.09
CA SER A 29 1.00 -12.26 0.62
C SER A 29 2.00 -11.89 -0.47
N ASP A 30 2.40 -12.87 -1.28
CA ASP A 30 3.34 -12.65 -2.38
C ASP A 30 2.75 -11.66 -3.41
N ALA A 31 1.48 -11.84 -3.78
CA ALA A 31 0.80 -10.92 -4.69
C ALA A 31 0.66 -9.50 -4.13
N ALA A 32 0.45 -9.34 -2.81
CA ALA A 32 0.39 -8.02 -2.18
C ALA A 32 1.75 -7.31 -2.21
N ILE A 33 2.84 -8.06 -2.00
CA ILE A 33 4.21 -7.55 -2.08
C ILE A 33 4.58 -7.17 -3.52
N GLU A 34 4.31 -8.07 -4.48
CA GLU A 34 4.56 -7.83 -5.91
C GLU A 34 3.82 -6.59 -6.42
N LEU A 35 2.56 -6.40 -5.99
CA LEU A 35 1.80 -5.20 -6.32
C LEU A 35 2.47 -3.95 -5.73
N GLY A 36 2.90 -4.00 -4.47
CA GLY A 36 3.62 -2.89 -3.83
C GLY A 36 4.91 -2.52 -4.56
N ASP A 37 5.71 -3.51 -4.95
CA ASP A 37 6.93 -3.31 -5.75
C ASP A 37 6.63 -2.59 -7.08
N GLU A 38 5.56 -2.99 -7.78
CA GLU A 38 5.21 -2.37 -9.06
C GLU A 38 4.69 -0.94 -8.89
N LEU A 39 3.98 -0.64 -7.81
CA LEU A 39 3.58 0.74 -7.48
C LEU A 39 4.80 1.63 -7.22
N VAL A 40 5.75 1.14 -6.42
CA VAL A 40 7.01 1.84 -6.11
C VAL A 40 7.83 2.11 -7.36
N LYS A 41 8.04 1.09 -8.19
CA LYS A 41 8.78 1.18 -9.45
C LYS A 41 8.21 2.26 -10.38
N ARG A 42 6.88 2.41 -10.37
CA ARG A 42 6.16 3.41 -11.20
C ARG A 42 5.97 4.76 -10.51
N LYS A 43 6.44 4.92 -9.27
CA LYS A 43 6.24 6.10 -8.41
C LYS A 43 4.76 6.45 -8.26
N ILE A 44 3.97 5.45 -7.88
CA ILE A 44 2.52 5.57 -7.66
C ILE A 44 2.24 5.45 -6.16
N ASP A 45 1.50 6.42 -5.62
CA ASP A 45 1.06 6.41 -4.22
C ASP A 45 -0.07 5.40 -3.97
N LEU A 46 -0.19 4.95 -2.73
CA LEU A 46 -1.22 4.01 -2.29
C LEU A 46 -2.33 4.72 -1.51
N VAL A 47 -3.58 4.35 -1.78
CA VAL A 47 -4.73 4.53 -0.89
C VAL A 47 -5.28 3.16 -0.51
N TYR A 48 -5.67 2.97 0.74
CA TYR A 48 -6.24 1.71 1.20
C TYR A 48 -7.08 1.89 2.47
N GLY A 49 -7.55 0.79 3.06
CA GLY A 49 -8.44 0.78 4.23
C GLY A 49 -7.80 1.15 5.58
N GLY A 50 -6.49 1.45 5.64
CA GLY A 50 -5.83 1.94 6.86
C GLY A 50 -5.50 0.88 7.93
N GLY A 51 -5.73 -0.41 7.67
CA GLY A 51 -5.39 -1.50 8.59
C GLY A 51 -3.88 -1.78 8.64
N SER A 52 -3.34 -2.08 9.82
CA SER A 52 -1.88 -2.29 10.00
C SER A 52 -1.44 -3.75 9.85
N VAL A 53 -2.38 -4.67 9.59
CA VAL A 53 -2.16 -6.12 9.61
C VAL A 53 -2.60 -6.81 8.32
N GLY A 54 -2.19 -8.06 8.13
CA GLY A 54 -2.56 -8.87 6.96
C GLY A 54 -1.99 -8.31 5.64
N LEU A 55 -2.75 -8.47 4.55
CA LEU A 55 -2.32 -8.00 3.23
C LEU A 55 -2.25 -6.48 3.15
N MET A 56 -3.16 -5.78 3.85
CA MET A 56 -3.15 -4.33 4.00
C MET A 56 -1.84 -3.82 4.61
N GLY A 57 -1.37 -4.47 5.68
CA GLY A 57 -0.08 -4.17 6.29
C GLY A 57 1.09 -4.43 5.34
N LEU A 58 1.08 -5.56 4.63
CA LEU A 58 2.17 -5.90 3.70
C LEU A 58 2.32 -4.88 2.57
N ILE A 59 1.22 -4.55 1.87
CA ILE A 59 1.30 -3.61 0.74
C ILE A 59 1.62 -2.20 1.21
N SER A 60 1.06 -1.74 2.33
CA SER A 60 1.33 -0.40 2.86
C SER A 60 2.77 -0.24 3.31
N GLN A 61 3.33 -1.24 4.01
CA GLN A 61 4.73 -1.26 4.40
C GLN A 61 5.62 -1.21 3.16
N LYS A 62 5.35 -2.07 2.19
CA LYS A 62 6.16 -2.19 0.97
C LYS A 62 6.20 -0.90 0.15
N VAL A 63 5.06 -0.24 0.00
CA VAL A 63 4.96 1.05 -0.72
C VAL A 63 5.67 2.16 0.05
N HIS A 64 5.52 2.18 1.37
CA HIS A 64 6.16 3.19 2.23
C HIS A 64 7.69 3.06 2.24
N GLU A 65 8.21 1.85 2.39
CA GLU A 65 9.66 1.57 2.32
C GLU A 65 10.25 1.94 0.95
N GLY A 66 9.47 1.82 -0.11
CA GLY A 66 9.83 2.27 -1.46
C GLY A 66 9.79 3.79 -1.65
N GLY A 67 9.46 4.56 -0.62
CA GLY A 67 9.46 6.03 -0.64
C GLY A 67 8.24 6.65 -1.34
N CYS A 68 7.19 5.87 -1.62
CA CYS A 68 5.92 6.39 -2.12
C CYS A 68 4.98 6.76 -0.96
N HIS A 69 4.03 7.66 -1.22
CA HIS A 69 3.09 8.07 -0.19
C HIS A 69 2.01 7.00 0.03
N VAL A 70 1.62 6.81 1.29
CA VAL A 70 0.57 5.87 1.71
C VAL A 70 -0.48 6.62 2.50
N LEU A 71 -1.74 6.52 2.05
CA LEU A 71 -2.91 7.10 2.72
C LEU A 71 -3.89 5.98 3.10
N GLY A 72 -4.05 5.74 4.39
CA GLY A 72 -5.13 4.93 4.94
C GLY A 72 -6.40 5.77 5.13
N VAL A 73 -7.55 5.17 4.83
CA VAL A 73 -8.85 5.78 5.13
C VAL A 73 -9.65 4.80 5.96
N ILE A 74 -9.79 5.10 7.24
CA ILE A 74 -10.46 4.23 8.20
C ILE A 74 -11.53 4.99 9.01
N PRO A 75 -12.75 4.45 9.15
CA PRO A 75 -13.72 4.99 10.09
C PRO A 75 -13.21 4.91 11.52
N LYS A 76 -13.41 5.97 12.32
CA LYS A 76 -12.99 6.03 13.73
C LYS A 76 -13.44 4.83 14.56
N ALA A 77 -14.63 4.27 14.27
CA ALA A 77 -15.17 3.10 14.95
C ALA A 77 -14.37 1.81 14.71
N LEU A 78 -13.63 1.71 13.60
CA LEU A 78 -12.86 0.52 13.21
C LEU A 78 -11.38 0.62 13.60
N MET A 79 -10.88 1.80 13.98
CA MET A 79 -9.48 1.97 14.38
C MET A 79 -9.03 0.98 15.46
N PRO A 80 -9.79 0.72 16.56
CA PRO A 80 -9.35 -0.23 17.58
C PRO A 80 -9.33 -1.69 17.12
N LEU A 81 -10.02 -2.02 16.02
CA LEU A 81 -10.17 -3.38 15.51
C LEU A 81 -9.14 -3.71 14.43
N GLU A 82 -8.82 -2.74 13.57
CA GLU A 82 -8.00 -2.94 12.36
C GLU A 82 -6.56 -2.44 12.53
N ILE A 83 -6.28 -1.66 13.58
CA ILE A 83 -4.94 -1.14 13.88
C ILE A 83 -4.40 -1.85 15.12
N SER A 84 -3.48 -2.78 14.89
CA SER A 84 -2.69 -3.44 15.93
C SER A 84 -1.24 -2.97 15.81
N GLY A 85 -0.92 -1.82 16.43
CA GLY A 85 0.43 -1.25 16.42
C GLY A 85 0.53 0.07 15.66
N GLN A 86 1.68 0.32 15.02
CA GLN A 86 1.92 1.54 14.23
C GLN A 86 1.39 1.36 12.80
N THR A 87 0.68 2.35 12.30
CA THR A 87 0.33 2.47 10.88
C THR A 87 1.47 3.14 10.12
N VAL A 88 1.65 2.76 8.86
CA VAL A 88 2.60 3.42 7.93
C VAL A 88 1.87 4.41 7.03
N GLY A 89 2.48 5.59 6.87
CA GLY A 89 1.86 6.71 6.15
C GLY A 89 0.84 7.50 6.98
N GLU A 90 0.01 8.27 6.28
CA GLU A 90 -1.08 9.04 6.87
C GLU A 90 -2.34 8.16 7.00
N VAL A 91 -3.03 8.17 8.15
CA VAL A 91 -4.27 7.41 8.41
C VAL A 91 -5.29 8.26 9.16
#